data_AF-A0A7C7QGQ0-F1
#
_entry.id   AF-A0A7C7QGQ0-F1
#
_cell.length_a   1.000
_cell.length_b   1.000
_cell.length_c   1.000
_cell.angle_alpha   90.00
_cell.angle_beta   90.00
_cell.angle_gamma   90.00
#
_symmetry.space_group_name_H-M   'P 1'
#
loop_
_entity.id
_entity.type
_entity.pdbx_description
1 polymer ?
#
loop_
_entity_poly.entity_id
_entity_poly.type
_entity_poly.pdbx_seq_one_letter_code
_entity_poly.pdbx_strand_id
1 'polypeptide(L)'
;MANTKRVVFFVSDSTGITAETFGHSLLTQFEHIEFDIRVLRYVDNLEKAEDACHVIEKAVASEPLRPLVFSTLIDPAARDLIAASGGVWFDLFDAFISPLQRELHQRPSHTAGRTHGVVDDRDYTARIDAVNFAMANDDGITTRHYPEADIILVGVSRTGKTPTCLYLALHYGVCAANYPLTEDDLLETRLPVPLRE
;
A
#
# COMPACT_ATOMS: atom_id res chain seq x y z
N MET A 1 15.33 -10.45 -32.04
CA MET A 1 15.62 -9.08 -31.54
C MET A 1 15.68 -9.20 -30.03
N ALA A 2 16.71 -8.62 -29.38
CA ALA A 2 16.80 -8.69 -27.93
C ALA A 2 15.54 -8.08 -27.31
N ASN A 3 14.90 -8.79 -26.38
CA ASN A 3 13.71 -8.33 -25.69
C ASN A 3 14.13 -7.25 -24.69
N THR A 4 14.23 -6.00 -25.17
CA THR A 4 14.69 -4.88 -24.35
C THR A 4 13.57 -4.47 -23.41
N LYS A 5 13.72 -4.83 -22.13
CA LYS A 5 12.78 -4.44 -21.08
C LYS A 5 12.79 -2.93 -20.89
N ARG A 6 11.62 -2.33 -20.70
CA ARG A 6 11.48 -0.91 -20.34
C ARG A 6 11.51 -0.78 -18.82
N VAL A 7 12.49 -0.06 -18.29
CA VAL A 7 12.56 0.20 -16.85
C VAL A 7 11.43 1.13 -16.40
N VAL A 8 10.80 0.78 -15.29
CA VAL A 8 9.74 1.56 -14.64
C VAL A 8 10.08 1.75 -13.18
N PHE A 9 10.01 2.99 -12.71
CA PHE A 9 10.11 3.34 -11.30
C PHE A 9 8.73 3.71 -10.74
N PHE A 10 8.39 3.12 -9.60
CA PHE A 10 7.30 3.57 -8.72
C PHE A 10 7.89 4.30 -7.53
N VAL A 11 7.61 5.60 -7.38
CA VAL A 11 8.19 6.46 -6.34
C VAL A 11 7.11 6.95 -5.39
N SER A 12 7.30 6.68 -4.09
CA SER A 12 6.32 7.06 -3.05
C SER A 12 7.01 7.48 -1.76
N ASP A 13 6.39 8.44 -1.07
CA ASP A 13 6.69 8.89 0.29
C ASP A 13 6.28 7.88 1.38
N SER A 14 5.57 6.81 1.01
CA SER A 14 5.08 5.78 1.93
C SER A 14 5.42 4.38 1.40
N THR A 15 4.50 3.42 1.52
CA THR A 15 4.73 2.00 1.19
C THR A 15 4.88 1.74 -0.31
N GLY A 16 4.46 2.66 -1.18
CA GLY A 16 4.48 2.50 -2.63
C GLY A 16 3.35 1.65 -3.21
N ILE A 17 2.46 1.08 -2.37
CA ILE A 17 1.38 0.18 -2.81
C ILE A 17 0.45 0.88 -3.81
N THR A 18 0.10 2.15 -3.57
CA THR A 18 -0.78 2.92 -4.46
C THR A 18 -0.13 3.12 -5.83
N ALA A 19 1.13 3.57 -5.87
CA ALA A 19 1.86 3.79 -7.10
C ALA A 19 2.01 2.49 -7.91
N GLU A 20 2.37 1.41 -7.22
CA GLU A 20 2.57 0.09 -7.80
C GLU A 20 1.25 -0.48 -8.35
N THR A 21 0.19 -0.54 -7.54
CA THR A 21 -1.11 -1.11 -7.94
C THR A 21 -1.71 -0.35 -9.12
N PHE A 22 -1.71 0.98 -9.04
CA PHE A 22 -2.28 1.82 -10.08
C PHE A 22 -1.44 1.79 -11.35
N GLY A 23 -0.13 1.96 -11.21
CA GLY A 23 0.80 1.93 -12.34
C GLY A 23 0.84 0.59 -13.05
N HIS A 24 0.87 -0.53 -12.32
CA HIS A 24 0.74 -1.87 -12.93
C HIS A 24 -0.54 -1.99 -13.74
N SER A 25 -1.67 -1.52 -13.21
CA SER A 25 -2.96 -1.58 -13.90
C SER A 25 -2.97 -0.78 -15.22
N LEU A 26 -2.19 0.30 -15.30
CA LEU A 26 -2.01 1.05 -16.54
C LEU A 26 -1.08 0.31 -17.52
N LEU A 27 0.01 -0.27 -17.01
CA LEU A 27 1.01 -0.94 -17.84
C LEU A 27 0.48 -2.23 -18.47
N THR A 28 -0.48 -2.92 -17.85
CA THR A 28 -1.12 -4.13 -18.43
C THR A 28 -1.85 -3.86 -19.74
N GLN A 29 -2.18 -2.60 -20.04
CA GLN A 29 -2.78 -2.21 -21.33
C GLN A 29 -1.78 -2.29 -22.50
N PHE A 30 -0.49 -2.55 -22.22
CA PHE A 30 0.59 -2.63 -23.21
C PHE A 30 1.18 -4.04 -23.30
N GLU A 31 0.40 -4.98 -23.83
CA GLU A 31 0.70 -6.44 -23.84
C GLU A 31 2.01 -6.85 -24.52
N HIS A 32 2.59 -6.00 -25.35
CA HIS A 32 3.80 -6.31 -26.12
C HIS A 32 5.08 -5.66 -25.57
N ILE A 33 5.01 -5.06 -24.39
CA ILE A 33 6.17 -4.43 -23.73
C ILE A 33 6.51 -5.22 -22.47
N GLU A 34 7.75 -5.69 -22.35
CA GLU A 34 8.27 -6.20 -21.08
C GLU A 34 8.74 -5.04 -20.21
N PHE A 35 8.32 -5.03 -18.95
CA PHE A 35 8.70 -4.01 -17.98
C PHE A 35 9.66 -4.58 -16.93
N ASP A 36 10.70 -3.81 -16.58
CA ASP A 36 11.55 -4.04 -15.41
C ASP A 36 11.15 -3.05 -14.31
N ILE A 37 10.45 -3.53 -13.29
CA ILE A 37 9.77 -2.69 -12.31
C ILE A 37 10.62 -2.55 -11.06
N ARG A 38 10.82 -1.30 -10.64
CA ARG A 38 11.64 -0.91 -9.49
C ARG A 38 10.81 0.01 -8.59
N VAL A 39 10.70 -0.32 -7.31
CA VAL A 39 9.91 0.46 -6.35
C VAL A 39 10.82 1.21 -5.39
N LEU A 40 10.73 2.53 -5.37
CA LEU A 40 11.43 3.43 -4.46
C LEU A 40 10.43 3.90 -3.39
N ARG A 41 10.53 3.28 -2.20
CA ARG A 41 9.60 3.47 -1.07
C ARG A 41 10.16 4.47 -0.05
N TYR A 42 9.27 5.06 0.74
CA TYR A 42 9.61 5.96 1.84
C TYR A 42 10.48 7.15 1.44
N VAL A 43 10.28 7.69 0.24
CA VAL A 43 10.91 8.92 -0.26
C VAL A 43 10.19 10.13 0.37
N ASP A 44 10.30 10.24 1.69
CA ASP A 44 9.51 11.12 2.57
C ASP A 44 10.24 12.42 2.97
N ASN A 45 11.47 12.60 2.48
CA ASN A 45 12.28 13.79 2.72
C ASN A 45 13.20 14.07 1.52
N LEU A 46 13.80 15.25 1.51
CA LEU A 46 14.60 15.72 0.38
C LEU A 46 15.86 14.88 0.14
N GLU A 47 16.57 14.46 1.19
CA GLU A 47 17.77 13.62 1.06
C GLU A 47 17.44 12.28 0.38
N LYS A 48 16.37 11.61 0.82
CA LYS A 48 15.90 10.38 0.16
C LYS A 48 15.42 10.63 -1.27
N ALA A 49 14.88 11.81 -1.56
CA ALA A 49 14.49 12.18 -2.91
C ALA A 49 15.71 12.41 -3.82
N GLU A 50 16.81 12.96 -3.29
CA GLU A 50 18.09 13.08 -3.99
C GLU A 50 18.67 11.69 -4.32
N ASP A 51 18.66 10.77 -3.35
CA ASP A 51 19.08 9.38 -3.58
C ASP A 51 18.22 8.69 -4.67
N ALA A 52 16.90 8.84 -4.58
CA ALA A 52 15.98 8.30 -5.57
C ALA A 52 16.20 8.91 -6.96
N CYS A 53 16.45 10.22 -7.03
CA CYS A 53 16.78 10.92 -8.27
C CYS A 53 18.05 10.32 -8.89
N HIS A 54 19.11 10.14 -8.10
CA HIS A 54 20.37 9.57 -8.58
C HIS A 54 20.22 8.14 -9.11
N VAL A 55 19.39 7.32 -8.47
CA VAL A 55 19.06 5.98 -8.96
C VAL A 55 18.39 6.03 -10.33
N ILE A 56 17.47 6.98 -10.53
CA ILE A 56 16.77 7.16 -11.81
C ILE A 56 17.72 7.69 -12.87
N GLU A 57 18.53 8.71 -12.57
CA GLU A 57 19.55 9.27 -13.48
C GLU A 57 20.52 8.20 -13.97
N LYS A 58 20.96 7.32 -13.06
CA LYS A 58 21.83 6.20 -13.42
C LYS A 58 21.15 5.26 -14.42
N ALA A 59 19.87 4.96 -14.22
CA ALA A 59 19.10 4.16 -15.17
C ALA A 59 18.88 4.90 -16.51
N VAL A 60 18.66 6.22 -16.49
CA VAL A 60 18.58 7.05 -17.71
C VAL A 60 19.89 6.96 -18.51
N ALA A 61 21.03 6.94 -17.83
CA ALA A 61 22.35 6.86 -18.48
C ALA A 61 22.71 5.44 -18.97
N SER A 62 22.25 4.39 -18.30
CA SER A 62 22.63 3.01 -18.59
C SER A 62 21.66 2.26 -19.51
N GLU A 63 20.39 2.63 -19.51
CA GLU A 63 19.35 1.91 -20.24
C GLU A 63 19.19 2.48 -21.66
N PRO A 64 18.93 1.63 -22.67
CA PRO A 64 18.74 2.07 -24.06
C PRO A 64 17.46 2.90 -24.25
N LEU A 65 16.56 2.88 -23.27
CA LEU A 65 15.23 3.45 -23.31
C LEU A 65 14.99 4.24 -22.02
N ARG A 66 14.51 5.49 -22.14
CA ARG A 66 14.26 6.36 -20.98
C ARG A 66 13.33 5.70 -19.96
N PRO A 67 13.72 5.50 -18.68
CA PRO A 67 12.83 4.89 -17.71
C PRO A 67 11.52 5.67 -17.54
N LEU A 68 10.42 4.95 -17.31
CA LEU A 68 9.15 5.56 -16.90
C LEU A 68 9.19 5.78 -15.38
N VAL A 69 8.68 6.89 -14.89
CA VAL A 69 8.67 7.22 -13.46
C VAL A 69 7.26 7.60 -13.07
N PHE A 70 6.59 6.73 -12.34
CA PHE A 70 5.27 6.97 -11.76
C PHE A 70 5.44 7.39 -10.31
N SER A 71 4.82 8.50 -9.92
CA SER A 71 5.01 9.06 -8.59
C SER A 71 3.70 9.38 -7.89
N THR A 72 3.69 9.17 -6.58
CA THR A 72 2.67 9.69 -5.64
C THR A 72 3.26 10.67 -4.65
N LEU A 73 4.41 11.29 -4.96
CA LEU A 73 5.02 12.29 -4.09
C LEU A 73 4.13 13.53 -3.99
N ILE A 74 4.07 14.11 -2.79
CA ILE A 74 3.21 15.26 -2.49
C ILE A 74 4.05 16.51 -2.23
N ASP A 75 5.22 16.35 -1.61
CA ASP A 75 6.15 17.46 -1.37
C ASP A 75 6.61 18.07 -2.71
N PRO A 76 6.40 19.39 -2.94
CA PRO A 76 6.75 20.03 -4.20
C PRO A 76 8.25 19.94 -4.53
N ALA A 77 9.13 20.07 -3.53
CA ALA A 77 10.58 20.04 -3.78
C ALA A 77 11.03 18.63 -4.21
N ALA A 78 10.52 17.59 -3.54
CA ALA A 78 10.76 16.20 -3.95
C ALA A 78 10.18 15.90 -5.34
N ARG A 79 8.99 16.41 -5.68
CA ARG A 79 8.38 16.25 -7.02
C ARG A 79 9.25 16.89 -8.10
N ASP A 80 9.64 18.15 -7.91
CA ASP A 80 10.45 18.89 -8.88
C ASP A 80 11.81 18.21 -9.09
N LEU A 81 12.41 17.71 -8.01
CA LEU A 81 13.68 16.98 -8.05
C LEU A 81 13.57 15.68 -8.86
N ILE A 82 12.58 14.83 -8.57
CA ILE A 82 12.43 13.57 -9.31
C ILE A 82 11.98 13.82 -10.76
N ALA A 83 11.15 14.83 -11.02
CA ALA A 83 10.77 15.21 -12.38
C ALA A 83 11.99 15.66 -13.22
N ALA A 84 13.01 16.23 -12.57
CA ALA A 84 14.27 16.63 -13.21
C ALA A 84 15.24 15.47 -13.49
N SER A 85 15.00 14.25 -12.99
CA SER A 85 15.88 13.08 -13.13
C SER A 85 16.12 12.59 -14.58
N GLY A 86 15.41 13.14 -15.57
CA GLY A 86 15.51 12.75 -16.98
C GLY A 86 14.64 11.55 -17.38
N GLY A 87 13.99 10.88 -16.42
CA GLY A 87 12.94 9.89 -16.68
C GLY A 87 11.70 10.48 -17.35
N VAL A 88 10.80 9.62 -17.85
CA VAL A 88 9.46 10.05 -18.30
C VAL A 88 8.55 10.12 -17.08
N TRP A 89 8.26 11.33 -16.63
CA TRP A 89 7.52 11.58 -15.40
C TRP A 89 6.00 11.47 -15.57
N PHE A 90 5.37 10.68 -14.71
CA PHE A 90 3.93 10.52 -14.55
C PHE A 90 3.54 10.80 -13.11
N ASP A 91 2.95 11.96 -12.86
CA ASP A 91 2.36 12.28 -11.56
C ASP A 91 0.96 11.68 -11.48
N LEU A 92 0.81 10.65 -10.63
CA LEU A 92 -0.45 9.95 -10.50
C LEU A 92 -1.52 10.81 -9.84
N PHE A 93 -1.17 11.78 -9.00
CA PHE A 93 -2.18 12.64 -8.37
C PHE A 93 -2.58 13.79 -9.28
N ASP A 94 -1.62 14.44 -9.93
CA ASP A 94 -1.91 15.60 -10.79
C ASP A 94 -2.89 15.27 -11.93
N ALA A 95 -2.77 14.05 -12.48
CA ALA A 95 -3.65 13.53 -13.53
C ALA A 95 -5.14 13.47 -13.12
N PHE A 96 -5.44 13.22 -11.83
CA PHE A 96 -6.82 13.06 -11.34
C PHE A 96 -7.32 14.24 -10.50
N ILE A 97 -6.42 14.98 -9.84
CA ILE A 97 -6.78 16.16 -9.05
C ILE A 97 -7.42 17.22 -9.96
N SER A 98 -6.87 17.47 -11.14
CA SER A 98 -7.40 18.50 -12.05
C SER A 98 -8.85 18.24 -12.50
N PRO A 99 -9.23 17.02 -12.94
CA PRO A 99 -10.64 16.66 -13.12
C PRO A 99 -11.51 16.79 -11.87
N LEU A 100 -11.02 16.31 -10.72
CA LEU A 100 -11.77 16.35 -9.45
C LEU A 100 -12.02 17.78 -8.98
N GLN A 101 -11.07 18.69 -9.14
CA GLN A 101 -11.25 20.12 -8.83
C GLN A 101 -12.40 20.74 -9.62
N ARG A 102 -12.51 20.38 -10.90
CA ARG A 102 -13.56 20.91 -11.78
C ARG A 102 -14.92 20.39 -11.36
N GLU A 103 -15.01 19.12 -11.02
CA GLU A 103 -16.26 18.46 -10.62
C GLU A 103 -16.71 18.86 -9.20
N LEU A 104 -15.78 18.90 -8.25
CA LEU A 104 -16.07 19.21 -6.85
C LEU A 104 -16.16 20.72 -6.58
N HIS A 105 -15.84 21.56 -7.57
CA HIS A 105 -15.77 23.01 -7.44
C HIS A 105 -14.92 23.49 -6.26
N GLN A 106 -13.90 22.71 -5.89
CA GLN A 106 -13.04 22.97 -4.74
C GLN A 106 -11.56 22.84 -5.16
N ARG A 107 -10.72 23.74 -4.65
CA ARG A 107 -9.26 23.61 -4.82
C ARG A 107 -8.74 22.55 -3.85
N PRO A 108 -7.76 21.71 -4.25
CA PRO A 108 -7.14 20.76 -3.36
C PRO A 108 -6.46 21.56 -2.26
N SER A 109 -6.54 21.02 -1.05
CA SER A 109 -5.77 21.51 0.07
C SER A 109 -4.29 21.26 -0.25
N HIS A 110 -3.57 22.22 -0.83
CA HIS A 110 -2.11 22.16 -1.11
C HIS A 110 -1.24 22.13 0.16
N THR A 111 -1.79 21.70 1.30
CA THR A 111 -1.05 21.57 2.54
C THR A 111 -0.17 20.34 2.46
N ALA A 112 1.06 20.51 1.96
CA ALA A 112 2.17 19.62 2.24
C ALA A 112 2.15 19.33 3.76
N GLY A 113 1.94 18.07 4.13
CA GLY A 113 1.84 17.65 5.54
C GLY A 113 0.48 17.14 6.00
N ARG A 114 -0.60 17.23 5.20
CA ARG A 114 -1.88 16.56 5.55
C ARG A 114 -2.00 15.09 5.15
N THR A 115 -0.91 14.49 4.67
CA THR A 115 -0.87 13.05 4.36
C THR A 115 -0.32 12.19 5.49
N HIS A 116 0.19 12.76 6.59
CA HIS A 116 0.50 11.99 7.81
C HIS A 116 0.34 12.80 9.12
N GLY A 117 -0.08 14.08 9.08
CA GLY A 117 -0.03 14.96 10.25
C GLY A 117 -1.34 15.14 11.03
N VAL A 118 -2.51 14.94 10.42
CA VAL A 118 -3.83 15.00 11.07
C VAL A 118 -4.84 14.22 10.19
N VAL A 119 -4.52 12.97 9.85
CA VAL A 119 -5.59 12.02 9.53
C VAL A 119 -6.18 11.71 10.89
N ASP A 120 -7.41 12.18 11.11
CA ASP A 120 -8.26 12.04 12.28
C ASP A 120 -7.60 11.28 13.45
N ASP A 121 -7.33 11.95 14.57
CA ASP A 121 -6.79 11.31 15.79
C ASP A 121 -7.55 10.00 16.10
N ARG A 122 -8.82 9.95 15.69
CA ARG A 122 -9.70 8.78 15.72
C ARG A 122 -9.33 7.65 14.77
N ASP A 123 -8.99 7.91 13.51
CA ASP A 123 -8.59 6.88 12.54
C ASP A 123 -7.23 6.26 12.89
N TYR A 124 -6.29 7.08 13.37
CA TYR A 124 -5.02 6.58 13.90
C TYR A 124 -5.23 5.77 15.19
N THR A 125 -6.00 6.30 16.14
CA THR A 125 -6.32 5.58 17.38
C THR A 125 -7.06 4.28 17.10
N ALA A 126 -8.08 4.29 16.24
CA ALA A 126 -8.84 3.10 15.84
C ALA A 126 -7.94 2.05 15.17
N ARG A 127 -6.97 2.49 14.36
CA ARG A 127 -5.98 1.57 13.76
C ARG A 127 -5.05 0.97 14.81
N ILE A 128 -4.58 1.75 15.77
CA ILE A 128 -3.77 1.24 16.89
C ILE A 128 -4.58 0.26 17.74
N ASP A 129 -5.85 0.57 18.00
CA ASP A 129 -6.77 -0.31 18.72
C ASP A 129 -6.99 -1.62 17.95
N ALA A 130 -7.18 -1.57 16.63
CA ALA A 130 -7.30 -2.74 15.77
C ALA A 130 -6.03 -3.62 15.79
N VAL A 131 -4.84 -3.00 15.81
CA VAL A 131 -3.56 -3.74 15.93
C VAL A 131 -3.44 -4.41 17.29
N ASN A 132 -3.75 -3.69 18.36
CA ASN A 132 -3.75 -4.24 19.72
C ASN A 132 -4.75 -5.40 19.85
N PHE A 133 -5.94 -5.25 19.26
CA PHE A 133 -6.95 -6.29 19.19
C PHE A 133 -6.44 -7.52 18.45
N ALA A 134 -5.86 -7.35 17.26
CA ALA A 134 -5.35 -8.47 16.45
C ALA A 134 -4.21 -9.21 17.17
N MET A 135 -3.30 -8.50 17.84
CA MET A 135 -2.24 -9.11 18.64
C MET A 135 -2.78 -9.84 19.87
N ALA A 136 -3.80 -9.29 20.53
CA ALA A 136 -4.40 -9.90 21.73
C ALA A 136 -5.25 -11.14 21.42
N ASN A 137 -5.69 -11.32 20.17
CA ASN A 137 -6.56 -12.42 19.74
C ASN A 137 -5.90 -13.31 18.65
N ASP A 138 -4.57 -13.28 18.53
CA ASP A 138 -3.82 -14.06 17.54
C ASP A 138 -3.69 -15.54 17.90
N ASP A 139 -3.64 -15.85 19.20
CA ASP A 139 -3.43 -17.21 19.70
C ASP A 139 -4.71 -18.05 19.75
N GLY A 140 -5.88 -17.43 19.54
CA GLY A 140 -7.18 -18.07 19.65
C GLY A 140 -7.52 -18.60 21.05
N ILE A 141 -6.75 -18.22 22.07
CA ILE A 141 -6.88 -18.74 23.44
C ILE A 141 -8.10 -18.11 24.13
N THR A 142 -8.44 -16.88 23.77
CA THR A 142 -9.54 -16.14 24.40
C THR A 142 -10.59 -15.72 23.37
N THR A 143 -11.73 -16.40 23.38
CA THR A 143 -12.88 -16.09 22.49
C THR A 143 -13.75 -14.95 23.00
N ARG A 144 -13.43 -14.39 24.18
CA ARG A 144 -14.25 -13.38 24.87
C ARG A 144 -14.44 -12.08 24.09
N HIS A 145 -13.51 -11.74 23.19
CA HIS A 145 -13.58 -10.51 22.40
C HIS A 145 -14.09 -10.76 20.98
N TYR A 146 -14.50 -11.99 20.63
CA TYR A 146 -15.03 -12.27 19.29
C TYR A 146 -16.26 -11.45 18.90
N PRO A 147 -17.18 -11.08 19.84
CA PRO A 147 -18.27 -10.17 19.51
C PRO A 147 -17.82 -8.76 19.10
N GLU A 148 -16.58 -8.38 19.44
CA GLU A 148 -15.97 -7.09 19.09
C GLU A 148 -15.11 -7.16 17.81
N ALA A 149 -14.94 -8.36 17.23
CA ALA A 149 -14.18 -8.55 16.00
C ALA A 149 -15.00 -8.16 14.77
N ASP A 150 -14.41 -7.39 13.86
CA ASP A 150 -14.99 -7.12 12.55
C ASP A 150 -14.95 -8.38 11.66
N ILE A 151 -13.88 -9.17 11.81
CA ILE A 151 -13.62 -10.37 11.04
C ILE A 151 -12.96 -11.42 11.94
N ILE A 152 -13.38 -12.67 11.81
CA ILE A 152 -12.72 -13.82 12.44
C ILE A 152 -12.17 -14.74 11.34
N LEU A 153 -10.85 -14.90 11.33
CA LEU A 153 -10.15 -15.80 10.41
C LEU A 153 -10.14 -17.21 10.98
N VAL A 154 -10.80 -18.13 10.29
CA VAL A 154 -10.95 -19.53 10.68
C VAL A 154 -10.09 -20.42 9.78
N GLY A 155 -9.28 -21.28 10.37
CA GLY A 155 -8.54 -22.27 9.59
C GLY A 155 -7.53 -23.08 10.39
N VAL A 156 -7.05 -24.17 9.80
CA VAL A 156 -6.06 -25.07 10.42
C VAL A 156 -4.73 -24.38 10.69
N SER A 157 -3.93 -24.91 11.61
CA SER A 157 -2.61 -24.37 11.95
C SER A 157 -1.72 -24.15 10.70
N ARG A 158 -0.90 -23.08 10.72
CA ARG A 158 0.07 -22.71 9.67
C ARG A 158 -0.50 -22.30 8.30
N THR A 159 -1.72 -21.77 8.28
CA THR A 159 -2.38 -21.20 7.07
C THR A 159 -2.16 -19.69 6.90
N GLY A 160 -1.28 -19.08 7.70
CA GLY A 160 -0.98 -17.65 7.59
C GLY A 160 -2.01 -16.72 8.25
N LYS A 161 -2.91 -17.23 9.10
CA LYS A 161 -3.93 -16.42 9.79
C LYS A 161 -3.32 -15.25 10.57
N THR A 162 -2.29 -15.50 11.37
CA THR A 162 -1.55 -14.49 12.15
C THR A 162 -1.05 -13.30 11.34
N PRO A 163 -0.22 -13.48 10.30
CA PRO A 163 0.22 -12.35 9.47
C PRO A 163 -0.94 -11.69 8.73
N THR A 164 -2.01 -12.43 8.38
CA THR A 164 -3.20 -11.85 7.76
C THR A 164 -3.99 -10.96 8.73
N CYS A 165 -4.24 -11.38 9.98
CA CYS A 165 -4.90 -10.55 11.00
C CYS A 165 -4.15 -9.24 11.18
N LEU A 166 -2.82 -9.33 11.35
CA LEU A 166 -1.97 -8.16 11.55
C LEU A 166 -1.94 -7.25 10.32
N TYR A 167 -1.91 -7.82 9.11
CA TYR A 167 -1.99 -7.07 7.86
C TYR A 167 -3.30 -6.30 7.74
N LEU A 168 -4.44 -6.95 8.06
CA LEU A 168 -5.75 -6.32 8.04
C LEU A 168 -5.85 -5.16 9.04
N ALA A 169 -5.34 -5.35 10.26
CA ALA A 169 -5.29 -4.30 11.27
C ALA A 169 -4.40 -3.12 10.83
N LEU A 170 -3.17 -3.39 10.38
CA LEU A 170 -2.20 -2.35 9.99
C LEU A 170 -2.64 -1.52 8.79
N HIS A 171 -3.21 -2.17 7.77
CA HIS A 171 -3.51 -1.50 6.49
C HIS A 171 -4.94 -0.98 6.41
N TYR A 172 -5.89 -1.62 7.10
CA TYR A 172 -7.31 -1.32 6.97
C TYR A 172 -7.99 -0.97 8.29
N GLY A 173 -7.29 -1.03 9.43
CA GLY A 173 -7.87 -0.72 10.74
C GLY A 173 -8.95 -1.70 11.19
N VAL A 174 -8.88 -2.94 10.70
CA VAL A 174 -9.88 -3.99 10.97
C VAL A 174 -9.50 -4.76 12.23
N CYS A 175 -10.43 -4.88 13.19
CA CYS A 175 -10.30 -5.73 14.37
C CYS A 175 -10.44 -7.21 13.98
N ALA A 176 -9.33 -7.81 13.53
CA ALA A 176 -9.29 -9.20 13.08
C ALA A 176 -8.90 -10.17 14.22
N ALA A 177 -9.69 -11.21 14.44
CA ALA A 177 -9.38 -12.29 15.38
C ALA A 177 -9.01 -13.60 14.66
N ASN A 178 -8.21 -14.44 15.32
CA ASN A 178 -7.81 -15.74 14.79
C ASN A 178 -8.52 -16.87 15.55
N TYR A 179 -9.20 -17.76 14.83
CA TYR A 179 -9.73 -19.02 15.36
C TYR A 179 -8.96 -20.23 14.77
N PRO A 180 -8.19 -20.95 15.60
CA PRO A 180 -7.49 -22.15 15.17
C PRO A 180 -8.47 -23.32 15.05
N LEU A 181 -8.76 -23.72 13.81
CA LEU A 181 -9.61 -24.89 13.58
C LEU A 181 -8.88 -26.17 14.00
N THR A 182 -9.47 -26.92 14.92
CA THR A 182 -8.92 -28.19 15.45
C THR A 182 -9.51 -29.41 14.73
N GLU A 183 -8.97 -30.60 15.00
CA GLU A 183 -9.52 -31.85 14.47
C GLU A 183 -10.93 -32.12 15.01
N ASP A 184 -11.19 -31.79 16.28
CA ASP A 184 -12.50 -31.96 16.89
C ASP A 184 -13.56 -31.07 16.24
N ASP A 185 -13.19 -29.83 15.86
CA ASP A 185 -14.07 -28.91 15.13
C ASP A 185 -14.47 -29.46 13.75
N LEU A 186 -13.60 -30.26 13.12
CA LEU A 186 -13.83 -30.84 11.80
C LEU A 186 -14.75 -32.06 11.80
N LEU A 187 -15.03 -32.64 12.98
CA LEU A 187 -15.95 -33.76 13.13
C LEU A 187 -17.42 -33.34 12.96
N GLU A 188 -17.71 -32.05 13.12
CA GLU A 188 -19.03 -31.48 12.98
C GLU A 188 -19.17 -30.67 11.69
N THR A 189 -20.31 -30.76 11.00
CA THR A 189 -20.59 -29.96 9.79
C THR A 189 -21.13 -28.56 10.09
N ARG A 190 -20.85 -28.03 11.28
CA ARG A 190 -21.32 -26.73 11.78
C ARG A 190 -20.15 -25.93 12.32
N LEU A 191 -20.27 -24.60 12.33
CA LEU A 191 -19.25 -23.73 12.92
C LEU A 191 -19.01 -24.12 14.39
N PRO A 192 -17.78 -24.02 14.92
CA PRO A 192 -17.49 -24.19 16.34
C PRO A 192 -18.35 -23.31 17.24
N VAL A 193 -18.65 -23.77 18.46
CA VAL A 193 -19.53 -23.06 19.42
C VAL A 193 -19.16 -21.58 19.60
N PRO A 194 -17.88 -21.19 19.76
CA PRO A 194 -17.50 -19.78 19.93
C PRO A 194 -17.73 -18.88 18.70
N LEU A 195 -18.05 -19.46 17.53
CA LEU A 195 -18.25 -18.74 16.27
C LEU A 195 -19.73 -18.69 15.83
N ARG A 196 -20.65 -19.13 16.70
CA ARG A 196 -22.09 -19.21 16.39
C ARG A 196 -22.89 -17.99 16.82
N GLU A 197 -22.27 -17.07 17.57
CA GLU A 197 -22.91 -15.88 18.14
C GLU A 197 -22.28 -14.60 17.58
#